data_AF-A0A1F9RRU3-F1
#
_entry.id   AF-A0A1F9RRU3-F1
#
_cell.length_a   1.000
_cell.length_b   1.000
_cell.length_c   1.000
_cell.angle_alpha   90.00
_cell.angle_beta   90.00
_cell.angle_gamma   90.00
#
_symmetry.space_group_name_H-M   'P 1'
#
loop_
_entity.id
_entity.type
_entity.pdbx_description
1 polymer ?
#
loop_
_entity_poly.entity_id
_entity_poly.type
_entity_poly.pdbx_seq_one_letter_code
_entity_poly.pdbx_strand_id
1 'polypeptide(L)' 'MNPSELSAIEKALSFVCHHCPVCSHARSHPDSFIGKLLHNPLHADHCPAWKAEQKAYPTSK' A
#
# COMPACT_ATOMS: atom_id res chain seq x y z
N MET A 1 -9.39 13.92 1.73
CA MET A 1 -8.06 14.44 2.11
C MET A 1 -7.34 14.80 0.83
N ASN A 2 -6.77 16.00 0.71
CA ASN A 2 -6.25 16.51 -0.57
C ASN A 2 -4.86 15.91 -0.87
N PRO A 3 -4.58 15.41 -2.10
CA PRO A 3 -3.29 14.82 -2.48
C PRO A 3 -2.08 15.79 -2.39
N SER A 4 -2.34 17.06 -2.09
CA SER A 4 -1.37 18.13 -1.90
C SER A 4 -0.55 18.02 -0.61
N GLU A 5 -0.97 17.21 0.36
CA GLU A 5 -0.29 17.08 1.67
C GLU A 5 0.77 15.96 1.74
N LEU A 6 0.91 15.17 0.67
CA LEU A 6 1.94 14.13 0.61
C LEU A 6 3.30 14.75 0.29
N SER A 7 4.29 14.43 1.13
CA SER A 7 5.69 14.74 0.84
C SER A 7 6.16 14.04 -0.45
N ALA A 8 7.22 14.55 -1.07
CA ALA A 8 7.81 13.93 -2.27
C ALA A 8 8.18 12.45 -2.04
N ILE A 9 8.62 12.12 -0.83
CA ILE A 9 8.96 10.76 -0.42
C ILE A 9 7.71 9.89 -0.36
N GLU A 10 6.61 10.38 0.24
CA GLU A 10 5.35 9.63 0.29
C GLU A 10 4.76 9.41 -1.09
N LYS A 11 4.90 10.38 -2.01
CA LYS A 11 4.48 10.20 -3.42
C LYS A 11 5.30 9.12 -4.13
N ALA A 12 6.60 9.08 -3.93
CA ALA A 12 7.45 8.04 -4.51
C ALA A 12 7.13 6.67 -3.91
N LEU A 13 6.95 6.61 -2.59
CA LEU A 13 6.60 5.38 -1.89
C LEU A 13 5.22 4.86 -2.26
N SER A 14 4.21 5.73 -2.38
CA SER A 14 2.88 5.33 -2.82
C SER A 14 2.91 4.82 -4.25
N PHE A 15 3.66 5.47 -5.15
CA PHE A 15 3.84 5.01 -6.52
C PHE A 15 4.50 3.62 -6.58
N VAL A 16 5.56 3.41 -5.80
CA VAL A 16 6.25 2.11 -5.73
C VAL A 16 5.32 1.03 -5.20
N CYS A 17 4.53 1.30 -4.15
CA CYS A 17 3.60 0.32 -3.61
C CYS A 17 2.47 0.02 -4.61
N HIS A 18 1.94 1.05 -5.28
CA HIS A 18 0.84 0.94 -6.23
C HIS A 18 1.21 0.10 -7.45
N HIS A 19 2.45 0.24 -7.93
CA HIS A 19 2.98 -0.51 -9.07
C HIS A 19 3.75 -1.77 -8.69
N CYS A 20 3.88 -2.09 -7.39
CA CYS A 20 4.53 -3.32 -6.97
C CYS A 20 3.64 -4.52 -7.33
N PRO A 21 4.12 -5.46 -8.16
CA PRO A 21 3.32 -6.60 -8.60
C PRO A 21 2.91 -7.51 -7.42
N VAL A 22 3.76 -7.60 -6.39
CA VAL A 22 3.46 -8.38 -5.17
C VAL A 22 2.34 -7.71 -4.37
N CYS A 23 2.41 -6.40 -4.13
CA CYS A 23 1.38 -5.67 -3.41
C CYS A 23 0.08 -5.61 -4.20
N SER A 24 0.15 -5.41 -5.51
CA SER A 24 -0.99 -5.42 -6.43
C SER A 24 -1.68 -6.79 -6.46
N HIS A 25 -0.90 -7.87 -6.52
CA HIS A 25 -1.44 -9.24 -6.47
C HIS A 25 -2.07 -9.55 -5.11
N ALA A 26 -1.41 -9.17 -4.01
CA ALA A 26 -1.96 -9.32 -2.66
C ALA A 26 -3.29 -8.57 -2.46
N ARG A 27 -3.41 -7.37 -3.05
CA ARG A 27 -4.63 -6.57 -3.01
C ARG A 27 -5.76 -7.17 -3.83
N SER A 28 -5.43 -7.78 -4.96
CA SER A 28 -6.40 -8.46 -5.84
C SER A 28 -6.80 -9.84 -5.31
N HIS A 29 -5.95 -10.48 -4.50
CA HIS A 29 -6.15 -11.81 -3.93
C HIS A 29 -5.86 -11.81 -2.42
N PRO A 30 -6.66 -11.11 -1.60
CA PRO A 30 -6.44 -11.00 -0.17
C PRO A 30 -6.49 -12.36 0.55
N ASP A 31 -7.24 -13.33 0.01
CA ASP A 31 -7.37 -14.68 0.57
C ASP A 31 -6.19 -15.62 0.26
N SER A 32 -5.32 -15.24 -0.68
CA SER A 32 -4.12 -16.02 -1.00
C SER A 32 -3.13 -16.01 0.16
N PHE A 33 -2.20 -16.97 0.19
CA PHE A 33 -1.12 -17.00 1.21
C PHE A 33 -0.33 -15.68 1.23
N ILE A 34 -0.07 -15.11 0.05
CA ILE A 34 0.65 -13.84 -0.12
C ILE A 34 -0.23 -12.67 0.38
N GLY A 35 -1.51 -12.64 -0.01
CA GLY A 35 -2.48 -11.66 0.47
C GLY A 35 -2.59 -11.65 2.00
N LYS A 36 -2.75 -12.83 2.61
CA LYS A 36 -2.81 -13.00 4.06
C LYS A 36 -1.52 -12.60 4.77
N LEU A 37 -0.35 -12.81 4.16
CA LEU A 37 0.94 -12.42 4.72
C LEU A 37 1.19 -10.90 4.61
N LEU A 38 0.87 -10.30 3.46
CA LEU A 38 1.07 -8.87 3.21
C LEU A 38 0.03 -7.98 3.89
N HIS A 39 -1.22 -8.45 4.00
CA HIS A 39 -2.26 -7.80 4.80
C HIS A 39 -2.22 -8.21 6.27
N ASN A 40 -1.29 -9.08 6.68
CA ASN A 40 -1.05 -9.33 8.08
C ASN A 40 -0.62 -8.00 8.74
N PRO A 41 -1.19 -7.60 9.89
CA PRO A 41 -0.77 -6.41 10.62
C PRO A 41 0.75 -6.34 10.82
N LEU A 42 1.44 -7.49 10.95
CA LEU A 42 2.90 -7.54 11.06
C LEU A 42 3.67 -6.98 9.85
N HIS A 43 3.10 -7.02 8.64
CA HIS A 43 3.69 -6.41 7.44
C HIS A 43 3.04 -5.08 7.10
N ALA A 44 1.71 -5.00 7.18
CA ALA A 44 0.94 -3.80 6.86
C ALA A 44 1.29 -2.60 7.77
N ASP A 45 1.55 -2.83 9.06
CA ASP A 45 1.88 -1.73 9.99
C ASP A 45 3.34 -1.26 9.87
N HIS A 46 4.21 -2.06 9.27
CA HIS A 46 5.63 -1.74 9.14
C HIS A 46 6.04 -1.25 7.75
N CYS A 47 5.22 -1.46 6.72
CA CYS A 47 5.53 -0.99 5.37
C CYS A 47 5.21 0.52 5.21
N PRO A 48 6.22 1.40 5.08
CA PRO A 48 5.97 2.84 4.91
C PRO A 48 5.31 3.16 3.56
N ALA A 49 5.54 2.31 2.56
CA ALA A 49 4.96 2.44 1.23
C ALA A 49 3.45 2.16 1.24
N TRP A 50 3.01 1.17 2.01
CA TRP A 50 1.59 0.90 2.22
C TRP A 50 0.88 2.03 2.96
N LYS A 51 1.53 2.62 3.98
CA LYS A 51 0.99 3.81 4.67
C LYS A 51 0.85 4.99 3.73
N ALA A 52 1.86 5.24 2.90
CA ALA A 52 1.82 6.30 1.90
C ALA A 52 0.74 6.04 0.84
N GLU A 53 0.57 4.78 0.41
CA GLU A 53 -0.49 4.39 -0.53
C GLU A 53 -1.89 4.58 0.07
N GLN A 54 -2.14 4.19 1.32
CA GLN A 54 -3.43 4.45 1.97
C GLN A 54 -3.75 5.95 2.09
N LYS A 55 -2.72 6.79 2.30
CA LYS A 55 -2.89 8.25 2.31
C LYS A 55 -3.17 8.81 0.91
N ALA A 56 -2.53 8.25 -0.13
CA ALA A 56 -2.66 8.69 -1.51
C ALA A 56 -3.95 8.16 -2.20
N TYR A 57 -4.39 6.97 -1.84
CA TYR A 57 -5.50 6.23 -2.44
C TYR A 57 -6.43 5.67 -1.35
N PRO A 58 -7.24 6.52 -0.69
CA PRO A 58 -8.08 6.11 0.45
C PRO A 58 -9.18 5.09 0.12
N THR A 59 -9.47 4.84 -1.17
CA THR A 59 -10.43 3.83 -1.64
C THR A 59 -9.79 2.48 -1.98
N SER A 60 -8.47 2.34 -1.82
CA SER A 60 -7.77 1.07 -2.00
C SER A 60 -7.90 0.21 -0.73
N LYS A 61 -9.12 -0.26 -0.46
CA LYS A 61 -9.41 -1.30 0.54
C LYS A 61 -9.78 -2.59 -0.15
#